data_AF-A0A967JPB9-F1
#
_entry.id   AF-A0A967JPB9-F1
#
_cell.length_a   1.000
_cell.length_b   1.000
_cell.length_c   1.000
_cell.angle_alpha   90.00
_cell.angle_beta   90.00
_cell.angle_gamma   90.00
#
_symmetry.space_group_name_H-M   'P 1'
#
loop_
_entity.id
_entity.type
_entity.pdbx_description
1 polymer ?
#
loop_
_entity_poly.entity_id
_entity_poly.type
_entity_poly.pdbx_seq_one_letter_code
_entity_poly.pdbx_strand_id
1 'polypeptide(L)' 'SRLDVTFSQAALGTTREAETLDGSHALHVPAGTQSGTRFRLR' A
#
# COMPACT_ATOMS: atom_id res chain seq x y z
N SER A 1 -11.10 3.29 1.73
CA SER A 1 -10.75 1.88 1.48
C SER A 1 -9.54 1.51 2.33
N ARG A 2 -9.39 0.23 2.69
CA ARG A 2 -8.21 -0.29 3.41
C ARG A 2 -7.48 -1.26 2.47
N LEU A 3 -6.16 -1.15 2.39
CA LEU A 3 -5.31 -2.03 1.59
C LEU A 3 -4.41 -2.84 2.51
N ASP A 4 -4.63 -4.16 2.54
CA ASP A 4 -3.86 -5.07 3.38
C ASP A 4 -2.64 -5.62 2.62
N VAL A 5 -1.50 -5.65 3.30
CA VAL A 5 -0.24 -6.24 2.83
C VAL A 5 0.24 -7.28 3.82
N THR A 6 0.96 -8.30 3.33
CA THR A 6 1.59 -9.27 4.24
C THR A 6 2.71 -8.61 5.03
N PHE A 7 3.08 -9.20 6.16
CA PHE A 7 4.24 -8.74 6.94
C PHE A 7 5.51 -8.69 6.08
N SER A 8 5.78 -9.71 5.26
CA SER A 8 6.94 -9.76 4.37
C SER A 8 6.94 -8.61 3.34
N GLN A 9 5.77 -8.27 2.80
CA GLN A 9 5.63 -7.16 1.85
C GLN A 9 5.83 -5.79 2.51
N ALA A 10 5.30 -5.61 3.73
CA ALA A 10 5.55 -4.40 4.50
C ALA A 10 7.03 -4.26 4.89
N ALA A 11 7.67 -5.38 5.24
CA ALA A 11 9.08 -5.42 5.66
C ALA A 11 10.05 -5.18 4.49
N LEU A 12 9.84 -5.84 3.35
CA LEU A 12 10.74 -5.78 2.19
C LEU A 12 10.37 -4.68 1.18
N GLY A 13 9.18 -4.11 1.30
CA GLY A 13 8.61 -3.19 0.32
C GLY A 13 7.89 -3.94 -0.80
N THR A 14 6.88 -3.30 -1.37
CA THR A 14 6.08 -3.85 -2.45
C THR A 14 5.37 -2.74 -3.23
N THR A 15 4.85 -3.07 -4.41
CA THR A 15 3.89 -2.22 -5.13
C THR A 15 2.59 -3.00 -5.26
N ARG A 16 1.48 -2.39 -4.86
CA ARG A 16 0.15 -3.00 -4.88
C ARG A 16 -0.83 -2.12 -5.64
N GLU A 17 -1.71 -2.73 -6.40
CA GLU A 17 -2.85 -2.01 -6.99
C GLU A 17 -3.88 -1.72 -5.91
N ALA A 18 -4.22 -0.45 -5.75
CA ALA A 18 -5.28 0.01 -4.88
C ALA A 18 -6.51 0.36 -5.72
N GLU A 19 -7.62 -0.32 -5.49
CA GLU A 19 -8.89 0.04 -6.13
C GLU A 19 -9.46 1.31 -5.46
N THR A 20 -9.70 2.32 -6.28
CA THR A 20 -10.30 3.60 -5.90
C THR A 20 -11.59 3.85 -6.70
N LEU A 21 -12.32 4.91 -6.35
CA LEU A 21 -13.55 5.28 -7.05
C LEU A 21 -13.29 5.67 -8.52
N ASP A 22 -12.10 6.19 -8.81
CA ASP A 22 -11.70 6.65 -10.15
C ASP A 22 -10.95 5.57 -10.95
N GLY A 23 -10.76 4.38 -10.36
CA GLY A 23 -10.04 3.24 -10.96
C GLY A 23 -8.93 2.68 -10.08
N SER A 24 -8.18 1.73 -10.63
CA SER A 24 -7.03 1.12 -9.95
C SER A 24 -5.78 2.00 -10.08
N HIS A 25 -5.09 2.22 -8.97
CA HIS A 25 -3.84 2.95 -8.94
C HIS A 25 -2.75 2.13 -8.24
N ALA A 26 -1.56 2.11 -8.84
CA ALA A 26 -0.38 1.52 -8.23
C ALA A 26 0.06 2.34 -7.00
N LEU A 27 -0.02 1.72 -5.82
CA LEU A 27 0.50 2.24 -4.56
C LEU A 27 1.85 1.58 -4.25
N HIS A 28 2.89 2.41 -4.16
CA HIS A 28 4.19 1.98 -3.67
C HIS A 28 4.23 1.97 -2.13
N VAL A 29 4.55 0.82 -1.54
CA VAL A 29 4.73 0.61 -0.10
C VAL A 29 6.22 0.42 0.16
N PRO A 30 6.91 1.38 0.81
CA PRO A 30 8.33 1.26 1.12
C PRO A 30 8.64 0.11 2.09
N ALA A 31 9.88 -0.39 2.06
CA ALA A 31 10.38 -1.34 3.03
C ALA A 31 10.32 -0.77 4.47
N GLY A 32 10.02 -1.65 5.43
CA GLY A 32 9.87 -1.26 6.84
C GLY A 32 8.56 -0.52 7.18
N THR A 33 7.57 -0.51 6.29
CA THR A 33 6.27 0.13 6.55
C THR A 33 5.60 -0.47 7.79
N GLN A 34 5.17 0.38 8.71
CA GLN A 34 4.54 -0.03 9.97
C GLN A 34 3.01 -0.18 9.83
N SER A 35 2.42 -0.91 10.77
CA SER A 35 0.96 -1.01 10.85
C SER A 35 0.33 0.36 11.15
N GLY A 36 -0.76 0.68 10.45
CA GLY A 36 -1.47 1.95 10.63
C GLY A 36 -0.87 3.14 9.87
N THR A 37 0.22 2.95 9.12
CA THR A 37 0.75 3.98 8.21
C THR A 37 -0.32 4.39 7.20
N ARG A 38 -0.48 5.69 7.00
CA ARG A 38 -1.43 6.26 6.04
C ARG A 38 -0.69 6.77 4.81
N PHE A 39 -1.03 6.23 3.66
CA PHE A 39 -0.58 6.71 2.36
C PHE A 39 -1.65 7.62 1.75
N ARG A 40 -1.22 8.69 1.08
CA ARG A 40 -2.11 9.56 0.31
C ARG A 40 -1.78 9.41 -1.16
N LEU A 41 -2.72 8.84 -1.92
CA LEU A 41 -2.70 8.90 -3.37
C LEU A 41 -3.06 10.33 -3.79
N ARG A 42 -2.34 10.85 -4.78
CA ARG A 42 -2.48 12.19 -5.34
C ARG A 42 -2.93 12.06 -6.77
#